data_AF-C1GD59-F1
#
_entry.id   AF-C1GD59-F1
#
_cell.length_a   1.000
_cell.length_b   1.000
_cell.length_c   1.000
_cell.angle_alpha   90.00
_cell.angle_beta   90.00
_cell.angle_gamma   90.00
#
_symmetry.space_group_name_H-M   'P 1'
#
loop_
_entity.id
_entity.type
_entity.pdbx_description
1 polymer ?
#
loop_
_entity_poly.entity_id
_entity_poly.type
_entity_poly.pdbx_seq_one_letter_code
_entity_poly.pdbx_strand_id
1 'polypeptide(L)'
;MFPLINYTIPHLRAHANTEGVLQETSLINQSDGPSTTSHILFMVSSFRTPLRLATRCCQAKLPRCHHRPSSSCHRPARADRAERVDAMIISNPPAGSSSTKVPVPLHTALFFPGHGVQRVGMTNTWLEAFPSTVKPFLEEMDSILDFRLSTIISHGPNSKLNRTENSQPAIMAMSIMILRVLNEHFGFDTASRIDVTLGHSLGEYAALVAGGYLDYEPALKMVRRRADIMAQCTANARSLTGETYGMVALVCEPDRLSDLITTIREFVDHGSQGSNDDSRYGIPPIQQVSIANINSKNQIVLSGSIERIKYLLVQLRQFSGHDPRAVRLRSDSPFHSPVMKPAADYMRQALEQVDVHFSPSLIPCVSNVSGVPFQSKENLKHLLSRQCVETVRWWDSIRYLDQERGVKRWIGIGPGKVGRNLVGKEVGKVPARGGGVWAICDPREIEEILSELHKTGEGECA
;
A
#
# COMPACT_ATOMS: atom_id res chain seq x y z
N MET A 1 -11.50 67.42 -12.57
CA MET A 1 -12.22 68.22 -13.59
C MET A 1 -11.69 67.78 -14.95
N PHE A 2 -12.44 66.90 -15.64
CA PHE A 2 -12.35 66.40 -17.04
C PHE A 2 -11.05 65.77 -17.61
N PRO A 3 -11.10 64.91 -18.66
CA PRO A 3 -12.27 64.37 -19.39
C PRO A 3 -12.30 62.83 -19.65
N LEU A 4 -13.52 62.37 -19.93
CA LEU A 4 -13.90 61.11 -20.58
C LEU A 4 -13.54 61.10 -22.07
N ILE A 5 -13.17 59.94 -22.63
CA ILE A 5 -13.16 59.69 -24.07
C ILE A 5 -13.96 58.41 -24.36
N ASN A 6 -15.06 58.59 -25.08
CA ASN A 6 -15.89 57.57 -25.72
C ASN A 6 -15.23 57.09 -27.02
N TYR A 7 -15.33 55.80 -27.34
CA TYR A 7 -15.34 55.35 -28.74
C TYR A 7 -16.37 54.25 -28.99
N THR A 8 -17.15 54.50 -30.03
CA THR A 8 -18.33 53.77 -30.50
C THR A 8 -17.95 52.67 -31.49
N ILE A 9 -18.69 51.56 -31.44
CA ILE A 9 -18.61 50.36 -32.29
C ILE A 9 -19.29 50.61 -33.65
N PRO A 10 -18.77 50.07 -34.78
CA PRO A 10 -19.56 49.93 -36.01
C PRO A 10 -20.28 48.57 -36.10
N HIS A 11 -21.56 48.66 -36.46
CA HIS A 11 -22.49 47.56 -36.74
C HIS A 11 -22.05 46.63 -37.89
N LEU A 12 -22.31 45.33 -37.74
CA LEU A 12 -22.51 44.40 -38.86
C LEU A 12 -23.89 43.74 -38.76
N ARG A 13 -24.60 43.72 -39.89
CA ARG A 13 -25.98 43.26 -40.06
C ARG A 13 -26.10 41.74 -40.00
N ALA A 14 -27.24 41.31 -39.47
CA ALA A 14 -27.74 39.95 -39.38
C ALA A 14 -28.18 39.37 -40.74
N HIS A 15 -27.99 38.06 -40.89
CA HIS A 15 -28.84 37.20 -41.71
C HIS A 15 -29.32 36.05 -40.82
N ALA A 16 -30.63 35.96 -40.65
CA ALA A 16 -31.32 34.85 -40.01
C ALA A 16 -31.59 33.74 -41.03
N ASN A 17 -31.54 32.49 -40.57
CA ASN A 17 -32.43 31.44 -41.05
C ASN A 17 -32.55 30.30 -40.02
N THR A 18 -33.80 30.18 -39.52
CA THR A 18 -34.60 28.97 -39.28
C THR A 18 -34.05 27.78 -38.47
N GLU A 19 -34.58 27.70 -37.25
CA GLU A 19 -35.17 26.56 -36.53
C GLU A 19 -34.87 25.12 -36.95
N GLY A 20 -34.49 24.32 -35.95
CA GLY A 20 -34.52 22.85 -35.95
C GLY A 20 -34.41 22.33 -34.52
N VAL A 21 -35.56 22.22 -33.85
CA VAL A 21 -35.74 21.53 -32.57
C VAL A 21 -35.68 20.02 -32.84
N LEU A 22 -34.77 19.29 -32.17
CA LEU A 22 -34.83 17.83 -32.11
C LEU A 22 -35.17 17.39 -30.70
N GLN A 23 -36.44 17.04 -30.57
CA GLN A 23 -37.06 16.28 -29.52
C GLN A 23 -37.02 14.81 -30.00
N GLU A 24 -36.29 13.93 -29.32
CA GLU A 24 -36.42 12.49 -29.57
C GLU A 24 -37.21 11.84 -28.43
N THR A 25 -38.47 11.58 -28.73
CA THR A 25 -39.37 10.69 -28.01
C THR A 25 -39.08 9.23 -28.34
N SER A 26 -39.19 8.42 -27.28
CA SER A 26 -39.37 6.97 -27.23
C SER A 26 -39.99 6.30 -28.46
N LEU A 27 -39.39 5.18 -28.89
CA LEU A 27 -40.11 4.10 -29.55
C LEU A 27 -39.77 2.76 -28.91
N ILE A 28 -40.84 2.18 -28.36
CA ILE A 28 -41.02 0.81 -27.89
C ILE A 28 -40.86 -0.13 -29.09
N ASN A 29 -40.11 -1.22 -28.93
CA ASN A 29 -40.30 -2.40 -29.76
C ASN A 29 -40.32 -3.64 -28.86
N GLN A 30 -41.51 -4.23 -28.76
CA GLN A 30 -41.73 -5.58 -28.26
C GLN A 30 -41.39 -6.57 -29.37
N SER A 31 -40.64 -7.62 -29.03
CA SER A 31 -40.68 -8.90 -29.73
C SER A 31 -40.38 -10.01 -28.73
N ASP A 32 -41.40 -10.81 -28.45
CA ASP A 32 -41.37 -12.04 -27.66
C ASP A 32 -40.51 -13.14 -28.31
N GLY A 33 -39.83 -13.95 -27.48
CA GLY A 33 -39.26 -15.24 -27.89
C GLY A 33 -38.15 -15.76 -26.96
N PRO A 34 -38.19 -17.02 -26.49
CA PRO A 34 -37.58 -17.42 -25.21
C PRO A 34 -36.16 -17.98 -25.36
N SER A 35 -35.29 -17.79 -24.37
CA SER A 35 -34.21 -18.76 -24.11
C SER A 35 -33.54 -18.61 -22.73
N THR A 36 -33.65 -19.70 -21.98
CA THR A 36 -32.62 -20.33 -21.13
C THR A 36 -31.98 -19.52 -20.00
N THR A 37 -32.53 -19.77 -18.81
CA THR A 37 -31.83 -19.87 -17.52
C THR A 37 -30.43 -20.47 -17.67
N SER A 38 -29.40 -19.73 -17.28
CA SER A 38 -28.08 -20.27 -16.96
C SER A 38 -27.80 -20.00 -15.48
N HIS A 39 -28.24 -20.93 -14.64
CA HIS A 39 -27.73 -21.04 -13.28
C HIS A 39 -26.28 -21.51 -13.37
N ILE A 40 -25.33 -20.63 -13.06
CA ILE A 40 -23.95 -21.05 -12.80
C ILE A 40 -23.96 -21.70 -11.42
N LEU A 41 -24.01 -23.03 -11.42
CA LEU A 41 -23.88 -23.86 -10.23
C LEU A 41 -22.39 -23.89 -9.83
N PHE A 42 -22.03 -23.20 -8.75
CA PHE A 42 -20.72 -23.37 -8.12
C PHE A 42 -20.67 -24.75 -7.45
N MET A 43 -19.88 -25.67 -8.01
CA MET A 43 -19.59 -26.96 -7.39
C MET A 43 -18.32 -26.82 -6.52
N VAL A 44 -18.49 -26.79 -5.21
CA VAL A 44 -17.39 -26.89 -4.24
C VAL A 44 -16.98 -28.37 -4.15
N SER A 45 -15.91 -28.77 -4.83
CA SER A 45 -15.35 -30.11 -4.64
C SER A 45 -14.42 -30.12 -3.42
N SER A 46 -14.85 -30.78 -2.35
CA SER A 46 -14.02 -31.12 -1.20
C SER A 46 -12.96 -32.15 -1.61
N PHE A 47 -11.69 -31.74 -1.68
CA PHE A 47 -10.58 -32.67 -1.86
C PHE A 47 -10.14 -33.24 -0.50
N ARG A 48 -10.51 -34.50 -0.26
CA ARG A 48 -9.86 -35.38 0.71
C ARG A 48 -8.65 -36.05 0.04
N THR A 49 -7.52 -36.05 0.74
CA THR A 49 -6.29 -36.77 0.42
C THR A 49 -6.51 -38.28 0.22
N PRO A 50 -5.63 -38.95 -0.52
CA PRO A 50 -5.00 -40.12 0.09
C PRO A 50 -3.48 -40.27 -0.18
N LEU A 51 -2.78 -40.61 0.91
CA LEU A 51 -1.48 -41.30 0.92
C LEU A 51 -1.47 -42.53 -0.01
N ARG A 52 -0.37 -42.77 -0.72
CA ARG A 52 0.14 -44.13 -0.97
C ARG A 52 1.67 -44.18 -1.00
N LEU A 53 2.18 -45.11 -0.17
CA LEU A 53 3.53 -45.69 -0.21
C LEU A 53 3.83 -46.31 -1.58
N ALA A 54 5.09 -46.21 -2.02
CA ALA A 54 5.67 -47.15 -2.96
C ALA A 54 7.06 -47.60 -2.47
N THR A 55 7.16 -48.90 -2.20
CA THR A 55 8.37 -49.60 -1.77
C THR A 55 8.88 -50.47 -2.94
N ARG A 56 10.19 -50.39 -3.20
CA ARG A 56 11.09 -51.37 -3.87
C ARG A 56 10.74 -51.86 -5.29
N CYS A 57 11.71 -51.72 -6.21
CA CYS A 57 12.72 -52.73 -6.59
C CYS A 57 13.21 -52.47 -8.03
N CYS A 58 14.52 -52.36 -8.25
CA CYS A 58 15.20 -53.04 -9.36
C CYS A 58 16.72 -52.94 -9.24
N GLN A 59 17.37 -54.07 -9.45
CA GLN A 59 18.80 -54.33 -9.31
C GLN A 59 19.59 -54.01 -10.59
N ALA A 60 20.91 -53.91 -10.37
CA ALA A 60 22.01 -54.38 -11.23
C ALA A 60 22.48 -53.47 -12.39
N LYS A 61 23.75 -53.01 -12.32
CA LYS A 61 24.94 -53.71 -12.87
C LYS A 61 26.21 -52.87 -12.65
N LEU A 62 27.25 -53.51 -12.13
CA LEU A 62 28.65 -53.06 -12.17
C LEU A 62 29.40 -53.84 -13.26
N PRO A 63 30.52 -53.31 -13.76
CA PRO A 63 31.65 -54.15 -14.13
C PRO A 63 32.91 -53.85 -13.30
N ARG A 64 33.66 -54.93 -13.06
CA ARG A 64 34.96 -55.03 -12.40
C ARG A 64 36.09 -54.41 -13.23
N CYS A 65 37.18 -54.01 -12.58
CA CYS A 65 38.54 -54.19 -13.08
C CYS A 65 39.57 -54.32 -11.94
N HIS A 66 40.68 -54.96 -12.27
CA HIS A 66 41.61 -55.69 -11.40
C HIS A 66 42.77 -54.87 -10.78
N HIS A 67 43.38 -55.53 -9.79
CA HIS A 67 44.81 -55.53 -9.40
C HIS A 67 45.29 -54.74 -8.17
N ARG A 68 46.00 -55.52 -7.34
CA ARG A 68 46.85 -55.30 -6.15
C ARG A 68 48.34 -55.31 -6.63
N PRO A 69 49.41 -55.22 -5.80
CA PRO A 69 49.49 -55.04 -4.33
C PRO A 69 50.64 -54.13 -3.80
N SER A 70 50.66 -53.98 -2.46
CA SER A 70 51.82 -54.00 -1.52
C SER A 70 52.93 -52.92 -1.57
N SER A 71 53.25 -52.32 -0.40
CA SER A 71 54.31 -52.83 0.52
C SER A 71 54.58 -51.93 1.75
N SER A 72 54.63 -52.58 2.93
CA SER A 72 55.48 -52.38 4.14
C SER A 72 56.03 -50.97 4.51
N CYS A 73 55.69 -50.41 5.69
CA CYS A 73 56.30 -50.62 7.03
C CYS A 73 57.74 -50.09 7.20
N HIS A 74 57.95 -49.09 8.07
CA HIS A 74 58.98 -49.08 9.13
C HIS A 74 58.81 -47.89 10.11
N ARG A 75 58.89 -48.21 11.42
CA ARG A 75 59.07 -47.34 12.60
C ARG A 75 60.43 -47.73 13.21
N PRO A 76 61.15 -46.83 13.91
CA PRO A 76 61.10 -46.83 15.39
C PRO A 76 61.21 -45.41 16.02
N ALA A 77 60.54 -45.16 17.17
CA ALA A 77 61.07 -44.89 18.53
C ALA A 77 61.81 -43.53 18.69
N ARG A 78 61.69 -42.72 19.75
CA ARG A 78 61.20 -42.82 21.14
C ARG A 78 61.18 -41.37 21.72
N ALA A 79 60.27 -41.07 22.66
CA ALA A 79 60.25 -39.99 23.68
C ALA A 79 60.50 -38.51 23.23
N ASP A 80 59.70 -37.51 23.61
CA ASP A 80 59.28 -37.18 24.97
C ASP A 80 58.03 -36.26 25.01
N ARG A 81 57.41 -36.18 26.19
CA ARG A 81 56.37 -35.22 26.67
C ARG A 81 56.58 -33.77 26.15
N ALA A 82 55.61 -32.88 25.95
CA ALA A 82 54.22 -32.72 26.38
C ALA A 82 53.55 -31.59 25.57
N GLU A 83 52.26 -31.36 25.87
CA GLU A 83 51.39 -30.23 25.50
C GLU A 83 50.50 -30.40 24.26
N ARG A 84 49.21 -30.59 24.59
CA ARG A 84 48.07 -30.71 23.68
C ARG A 84 47.74 -29.33 23.09
N VAL A 85 47.76 -29.26 21.78
CA VAL A 85 47.01 -28.29 21.00
C VAL A 85 46.25 -29.11 19.95
N ASP A 86 44.97 -29.37 20.16
CA ASP A 86 44.14 -30.08 19.17
C ASP A 86 43.90 -29.12 17.98
N ALA A 87 44.77 -29.21 16.99
CA ALA A 87 44.54 -28.72 15.64
C ALA A 87 43.55 -29.68 14.96
N MET A 88 42.30 -29.26 14.84
CA MET A 88 41.29 -30.03 14.11
C MET A 88 41.56 -29.90 12.60
N ILE A 89 41.83 -31.07 12.02
CA ILE A 89 42.15 -31.34 10.63
C ILE A 89 41.08 -30.79 9.68
N ILE A 90 41.51 -30.01 8.69
CA ILE A 90 40.74 -29.70 7.48
C ILE A 90 40.55 -31.01 6.71
N SER A 91 39.39 -31.63 6.82
CA SER A 91 38.95 -32.68 5.91
C SER A 91 38.31 -32.04 4.67
N ASN A 92 38.87 -32.31 3.49
CA ASN A 92 38.20 -32.02 2.23
C ASN A 92 36.87 -32.78 2.17
N PRO A 93 35.75 -32.15 1.77
CA PRO A 93 34.48 -32.85 1.65
C PRO A 93 34.53 -33.80 0.42
N PRO A 94 33.85 -34.94 0.47
CA PRO A 94 33.76 -35.82 -0.69
C PRO A 94 32.93 -35.13 -1.79
N ALA A 95 33.44 -35.20 -3.02
CA ALA A 95 32.70 -34.80 -4.20
C ALA A 95 31.46 -35.67 -4.35
N GLY A 96 30.29 -35.03 -4.47
CA GLY A 96 29.03 -35.71 -4.79
C GLY A 96 28.06 -35.82 -3.62
N SER A 97 27.59 -34.70 -3.09
CA SER A 97 26.26 -34.63 -2.52
C SER A 97 25.51 -33.48 -3.18
N SER A 98 24.58 -33.79 -4.08
CA SER A 98 23.57 -32.83 -4.49
C SER A 98 22.70 -32.58 -3.26
N SER A 99 23.05 -31.57 -2.47
CA SER A 99 22.15 -31.07 -1.44
C SER A 99 20.93 -30.53 -2.19
N THR A 100 19.85 -31.31 -2.21
CA THR A 100 18.53 -30.78 -2.51
C THR A 100 18.28 -29.71 -1.45
N LYS A 101 18.58 -28.45 -1.77
CA LYS A 101 18.22 -27.32 -0.92
C LYS A 101 16.71 -27.41 -0.80
N VAL A 102 16.23 -27.84 0.37
CA VAL A 102 14.82 -27.69 0.72
C VAL A 102 14.53 -26.20 0.54
N PRO A 103 13.61 -25.81 -0.37
CA PRO A 103 13.34 -24.40 -0.62
C PRO A 103 12.91 -23.76 0.71
N VAL A 104 13.63 -22.73 1.14
CA VAL A 104 13.23 -21.96 2.32
C VAL A 104 11.96 -21.20 1.94
N PRO A 105 10.86 -21.32 2.71
CA PRO A 105 9.63 -20.59 2.42
C PRO A 105 9.92 -19.09 2.30
N LEU A 106 9.47 -18.48 1.21
CA LEU A 106 9.66 -17.05 0.98
C LEU A 106 8.82 -16.24 1.97
N HIS A 107 9.38 -15.18 2.55
CA HIS A 107 8.61 -14.31 3.43
C HIS A 107 7.58 -13.49 2.64
N THR A 108 6.39 -13.33 3.20
CA THR A 108 5.21 -12.71 2.60
C THR A 108 4.78 -11.46 3.36
N ALA A 109 4.70 -10.34 2.64
CA ALA A 109 4.10 -9.11 3.13
C ALA A 109 2.66 -8.96 2.62
N LEU A 110 1.76 -8.58 3.54
CA LEU A 110 0.40 -8.17 3.22
C LEU A 110 0.31 -6.65 3.29
N PHE A 111 -0.04 -6.00 2.18
CA PHE A 111 -0.10 -4.55 2.11
C PHE A 111 -1.48 -3.99 1.74
N PHE A 112 -1.76 -2.78 2.21
CA PHE A 112 -3.06 -2.13 2.05
C PHE A 112 -2.94 -0.77 1.37
N PRO A 113 -3.85 -0.43 0.45
CA PRO A 113 -3.79 0.83 -0.30
C PRO A 113 -4.17 2.04 0.57
N GLY A 114 -3.64 3.20 0.18
CA GLY A 114 -3.99 4.49 0.75
C GLY A 114 -5.19 5.15 0.07
N HIS A 115 -5.39 6.43 0.34
CA HIS A 115 -6.48 7.23 -0.24
C HIS A 115 -6.33 7.42 -1.77
N GLY A 116 -7.45 7.57 -2.48
CA GLY A 116 -7.49 7.90 -3.92
C GLY A 116 -7.76 6.71 -4.84
N VAL A 117 -7.99 5.52 -4.29
CA VAL A 117 -8.28 4.28 -5.03
C VAL A 117 -9.77 3.91 -5.06
N GLN A 118 -10.60 4.60 -4.27
CA GLN A 118 -12.03 4.35 -4.15
C GLN A 118 -12.76 4.56 -5.48
N ARG A 119 -13.80 3.76 -5.72
CA ARG A 119 -14.70 3.92 -6.86
C ARG A 119 -16.12 3.54 -6.46
N VAL A 120 -17.09 4.23 -7.04
CA VAL A 120 -18.50 3.86 -6.90
C VAL A 120 -18.71 2.46 -7.48
N GLY A 121 -19.49 1.64 -6.79
CA GLY A 121 -19.76 0.24 -7.15
C GLY A 121 -18.62 -0.72 -6.84
N MET A 122 -17.56 -0.31 -6.12
CA MET A 122 -16.41 -1.19 -5.84
C MET A 122 -16.74 -2.44 -5.00
N THR A 123 -17.93 -2.49 -4.40
CA THR A 123 -18.45 -3.65 -3.64
C THR A 123 -19.37 -4.55 -4.47
N ASN A 124 -19.79 -4.15 -5.67
CA ASN A 124 -20.86 -4.83 -6.39
C ASN A 124 -20.44 -6.24 -6.83
N THR A 125 -19.28 -6.39 -7.46
CA THR A 125 -18.76 -7.70 -7.88
C THR A 125 -18.53 -8.63 -6.69
N TRP A 126 -18.14 -8.08 -5.54
CA TRP A 126 -17.97 -8.82 -4.30
C TRP A 126 -19.31 -9.27 -3.70
N LEU A 127 -20.32 -8.40 -3.73
CA LEU A 127 -21.67 -8.71 -3.28
C LEU A 127 -22.34 -9.77 -4.16
N GLU A 128 -22.11 -9.71 -5.47
CA GLU A 128 -22.58 -10.72 -6.43
C GLU A 128 -21.92 -12.08 -6.20
N ALA A 129 -20.60 -12.11 -5.98
CA ALA A 129 -19.84 -13.35 -5.81
C ALA A 129 -20.01 -13.98 -4.42
N PHE A 130 -20.06 -13.18 -3.36
CA PHE A 130 -20.07 -13.64 -1.96
C PHE A 130 -21.16 -12.95 -1.12
N PRO A 131 -22.44 -13.05 -1.51
CA PRO A 131 -23.53 -12.30 -0.87
C PRO A 131 -23.70 -12.62 0.62
N SER A 132 -23.42 -13.86 1.04
CA SER A 132 -23.54 -14.30 2.43
C SER A 132 -22.57 -13.60 3.40
N THR A 133 -21.43 -13.11 2.90
CA THR A 133 -20.40 -12.44 3.70
C THR A 133 -20.46 -10.93 3.50
N VAL A 134 -20.59 -10.49 2.24
CA VAL A 134 -20.49 -9.08 1.88
C VAL A 134 -21.72 -8.29 2.34
N LYS A 135 -22.93 -8.85 2.23
CA LYS A 135 -24.14 -8.14 2.67
C LYS A 135 -24.14 -7.87 4.19
N PRO A 136 -23.94 -8.88 5.07
CA PRO A 136 -23.84 -8.62 6.51
C PRO A 136 -22.68 -7.69 6.86
N PHE A 137 -21.55 -7.78 6.16
CA PHE A 137 -20.42 -6.86 6.39
C PHE A 137 -20.78 -5.40 6.13
N LEU A 138 -21.52 -5.12 5.04
CA LEU A 138 -21.96 -3.76 4.73
C LEU A 138 -22.98 -3.24 5.76
N GLU A 139 -23.85 -4.11 6.25
CA GLU A 139 -24.82 -3.79 7.32
C GLU A 139 -24.10 -3.52 8.66
N GLU A 140 -23.10 -4.32 9.01
CA GLU A 140 -22.23 -4.12 10.18
C GLU A 140 -21.49 -2.78 10.08
N MET A 141 -20.87 -2.49 8.93
CA MET A 141 -20.17 -1.23 8.68
C MET A 141 -21.09 -0.02 8.89
N ASP A 142 -22.29 -0.06 8.32
CA ASP A 142 -23.27 1.02 8.48
C ASP A 142 -23.72 1.17 9.94
N SER A 143 -23.91 0.04 10.65
CA SER A 143 -24.29 0.02 12.07
C SER A 143 -23.19 0.60 12.96
N ILE A 144 -21.93 0.23 12.72
CA ILE A 144 -20.77 0.74 13.47
C ILE A 144 -20.66 2.26 13.32
N LEU A 145 -20.91 2.77 12.11
CA LEU A 145 -20.77 4.18 11.78
C LEU A 145 -22.01 5.02 12.10
N ASP A 146 -23.14 4.39 12.43
CA ASP A 146 -24.47 5.01 12.47
C ASP A 146 -24.74 5.86 11.21
N PHE A 147 -24.30 5.35 10.06
CA PHE A 147 -24.30 6.08 8.80
C PHE A 147 -24.26 5.12 7.61
N ARG A 148 -25.16 5.33 6.64
CA ARG A 148 -25.27 4.52 5.42
C ARG A 148 -24.15 4.79 4.41
N LEU A 149 -22.93 4.43 4.78
CA LEU A 149 -21.77 4.52 3.92
C LEU A 149 -21.89 3.52 2.77
N SER A 150 -22.47 2.34 3.00
CA SER A 150 -22.71 1.30 1.99
C SER A 150 -23.46 1.86 0.77
N THR A 151 -24.51 2.65 0.98
CA THR A 151 -25.28 3.30 -0.10
C THR A 151 -24.41 4.23 -0.95
N ILE A 152 -23.48 4.96 -0.32
CA ILE A 152 -22.56 5.87 -1.03
C ILE A 152 -21.55 5.07 -1.84
N ILE A 153 -21.03 3.97 -1.27
CA ILE A 153 -20.09 3.09 -1.96
C ILE A 153 -20.75 2.47 -3.20
N SER A 154 -21.96 1.93 -3.06
CA SER A 154 -22.62 1.20 -4.16
C SER A 154 -23.20 2.13 -5.22
N HIS A 155 -23.86 3.23 -4.83
CA HIS A 155 -24.71 4.02 -5.73
C HIS A 155 -24.49 5.54 -5.63
N GLY A 156 -23.63 6.02 -4.71
CA GLY A 156 -23.40 7.45 -4.56
C GLY A 156 -22.70 8.05 -5.77
N PRO A 157 -22.84 9.37 -6.04
CA PRO A 157 -21.99 10.01 -7.04
C PRO A 157 -20.53 10.02 -6.56
N ASN A 158 -19.58 9.94 -7.51
CA ASN A 158 -18.15 10.01 -7.20
C ASN A 158 -17.79 11.24 -6.36
N SER A 159 -18.46 12.37 -6.56
CA SER A 159 -18.26 13.59 -5.76
C SER A 159 -18.53 13.38 -4.27
N LYS A 160 -19.49 12.52 -3.90
CA LYS A 160 -19.79 12.20 -2.49
C LYS A 160 -18.82 11.17 -1.95
N LEU A 161 -18.51 10.11 -2.70
CA LEU A 161 -17.57 9.08 -2.27
C LEU A 161 -16.15 9.64 -2.11
N ASN A 162 -15.73 10.56 -2.99
CA ASN A 162 -14.40 11.19 -2.96
C ASN A 162 -14.19 12.16 -1.80
N ARG A 163 -15.24 12.54 -1.05
CA ARG A 163 -15.08 13.31 0.18
C ARG A 163 -14.23 12.50 1.17
N THR A 164 -13.24 13.13 1.79
CA THR A 164 -12.26 12.48 2.66
C THR A 164 -12.92 11.63 3.73
N GLU A 165 -13.93 12.17 4.40
CA GLU A 165 -14.72 11.51 5.43
C GLU A 165 -15.39 10.22 4.96
N ASN A 166 -15.78 10.11 3.69
CA ASN A 166 -16.43 8.91 3.13
C ASN A 166 -15.41 7.93 2.55
N SER A 167 -14.49 8.42 1.73
CA SER A 167 -13.49 7.60 1.03
C SER A 167 -12.57 6.85 1.99
N GLN A 168 -12.09 7.47 3.07
CA GLN A 168 -11.16 6.82 3.99
C GLN A 168 -11.75 5.57 4.67
N PRO A 169 -12.88 5.65 5.40
CA PRO A 169 -13.49 4.46 5.98
C PRO A 169 -13.94 3.46 4.90
N ALA A 170 -14.37 3.92 3.73
CA ALA A 170 -14.76 3.01 2.64
C ALA A 170 -13.59 2.15 2.13
N ILE A 171 -12.39 2.72 1.95
CA ILE A 171 -11.21 1.97 1.48
C ILE A 171 -10.73 0.98 2.56
N MET A 172 -10.72 1.40 3.82
CA MET A 172 -10.36 0.53 4.93
C MET A 172 -11.35 -0.64 5.06
N ALA A 173 -12.65 -0.34 5.11
CA ALA A 173 -13.72 -1.34 5.20
C ALA A 173 -13.66 -2.33 4.03
N MET A 174 -13.46 -1.84 2.81
CA MET A 174 -13.28 -2.70 1.62
C MET A 174 -12.11 -3.68 1.80
N SER A 175 -10.99 -3.22 2.34
CA SER A 175 -9.82 -4.08 2.56
C SER A 175 -10.09 -5.18 3.58
N ILE A 176 -10.78 -4.85 4.67
CA ILE A 176 -11.16 -5.81 5.71
C ILE A 176 -12.25 -6.78 5.23
N MET A 177 -13.19 -6.31 4.42
CA MET A 177 -14.20 -7.15 3.77
C MET A 177 -13.55 -8.22 2.90
N ILE A 178 -12.56 -7.85 2.07
CA ILE A 178 -11.85 -8.81 1.21
C ILE A 178 -11.13 -9.84 2.07
N LEU A 179 -10.47 -9.44 3.17
CA LEU A 179 -9.85 -10.40 4.09
C LEU A 179 -10.87 -11.36 4.70
N ARG A 180 -12.05 -10.87 5.10
CA ARG A 180 -13.12 -11.73 5.63
C ARG A 180 -13.60 -12.73 4.59
N VAL A 181 -13.79 -12.30 3.34
CA VAL A 181 -14.13 -13.20 2.22
C VAL A 181 -13.04 -14.25 2.01
N LEU A 182 -11.77 -13.85 1.98
CA LEU A 182 -10.64 -14.77 1.81
C LEU A 182 -10.58 -15.80 2.96
N ASN A 183 -10.84 -15.38 4.18
CA ASN A 183 -10.85 -16.27 5.33
C ASN A 183 -12.02 -17.28 5.27
N GLU A 184 -13.25 -16.79 5.10
CA GLU A 184 -14.46 -17.61 5.17
C GLU A 184 -14.62 -18.57 3.97
N HIS A 185 -14.25 -18.14 2.76
CA HIS A 185 -14.50 -18.92 1.53
C HIS A 185 -13.27 -19.66 1.01
N PHE A 186 -12.06 -19.22 1.37
CA PHE A 186 -10.81 -19.78 0.82
C PHE A 186 -9.86 -20.31 1.91
N GLY A 187 -10.25 -20.26 3.19
CA GLY A 187 -9.40 -20.71 4.29
C GLY A 187 -8.09 -19.90 4.38
N PHE A 188 -8.10 -18.65 3.92
CA PHE A 188 -6.95 -17.77 4.03
C PHE A 188 -6.88 -17.24 5.47
N ASP A 189 -6.13 -17.95 6.31
CA ASP A 189 -5.77 -17.45 7.62
C ASP A 189 -4.55 -16.52 7.51
N THR A 190 -4.76 -15.24 7.82
CA THR A 190 -3.72 -14.21 7.75
C THR A 190 -2.55 -14.54 8.69
N ALA A 191 -2.82 -15.05 9.90
CA ALA A 191 -1.80 -15.28 10.93
C ALA A 191 -0.82 -16.40 10.55
N SER A 192 -1.26 -17.40 9.80
CA SER A 192 -0.40 -18.50 9.34
C SER A 192 0.25 -18.25 7.97
N ARG A 193 -0.23 -17.27 7.19
CA ARG A 193 0.24 -17.05 5.80
C ARG A 193 1.10 -15.81 5.61
N ILE A 194 1.03 -14.85 6.54
CA ILE A 194 1.65 -13.53 6.39
C ILE A 194 2.70 -13.32 7.49
N ASP A 195 3.88 -12.87 7.08
CA ASP A 195 5.00 -12.62 7.98
C ASP A 195 5.07 -11.16 8.47
N VAL A 196 4.45 -10.25 7.72
CA VAL A 196 4.46 -8.81 8.03
C VAL A 196 3.29 -8.09 7.34
N THR A 197 2.70 -7.12 8.03
CA THR A 197 1.70 -6.20 7.45
C THR A 197 2.27 -4.80 7.30
N LEU A 198 1.78 -4.07 6.29
CA LEU A 198 2.06 -2.65 6.11
C LEU A 198 0.93 -1.99 5.33
N GLY A 199 0.81 -0.67 5.37
CA GLY A 199 -0.17 0.00 4.53
C GLY A 199 0.25 1.43 4.22
N HIS A 200 -0.20 1.94 3.08
CA HIS A 200 0.17 3.28 2.66
C HIS A 200 -0.78 4.30 3.29
N SER A 201 -0.28 5.16 4.19
CA SER A 201 -1.07 6.16 4.90
C SER A 201 -2.31 5.54 5.55
N LEU A 202 -3.52 5.86 5.08
CA LEU A 202 -4.78 5.22 5.50
C LEU A 202 -4.70 3.68 5.58
N GLY A 203 -3.98 3.03 4.66
CA GLY A 203 -3.85 1.57 4.65
C GLY A 203 -3.23 1.01 5.93
N GLU A 204 -2.46 1.80 6.68
CA GLU A 204 -1.86 1.38 7.96
C GLU A 204 -2.93 0.94 8.97
N TYR A 205 -4.12 1.55 8.96
CA TYR A 205 -5.22 1.14 9.83
C TYR A 205 -5.75 -0.26 9.46
N ALA A 206 -5.86 -0.56 8.16
CA ALA A 206 -6.20 -1.91 7.72
C ALA A 206 -5.10 -2.91 8.04
N ALA A 207 -3.82 -2.50 7.96
CA ALA A 207 -2.67 -3.33 8.34
C ALA A 207 -2.65 -3.67 9.84
N LEU A 208 -3.02 -2.71 10.68
CA LEU A 208 -3.12 -2.89 12.13
C LEU A 208 -4.27 -3.83 12.51
N VAL A 209 -5.43 -3.71 11.84
CA VAL A 209 -6.55 -4.66 12.04
C VAL A 209 -6.17 -6.06 11.55
N ALA A 210 -5.57 -6.18 10.36
CA ALA A 210 -5.14 -7.46 9.81
C ALA A 210 -4.03 -8.12 10.64
N GLY A 211 -3.17 -7.32 11.28
CA GLY A 211 -2.12 -7.78 12.18
C GLY A 211 -2.59 -8.05 13.61
N GLY A 212 -3.86 -7.76 13.93
CA GLY A 212 -4.45 -8.01 15.25
C GLY A 212 -4.11 -6.97 16.32
N TYR A 213 -3.59 -5.79 15.95
CA TYR A 213 -3.27 -4.71 16.90
C TYR A 213 -4.50 -3.87 17.30
N LEU A 214 -5.50 -3.79 16.42
CA LEU A 214 -6.73 -3.03 16.63
C LEU A 214 -7.93 -3.88 16.20
N ASP A 215 -9.00 -3.79 16.97
CA ASP A 215 -10.28 -4.36 16.56
C ASP A 215 -10.91 -3.51 15.43
N TYR A 216 -11.65 -4.18 14.54
CA TYR A 216 -12.22 -3.55 13.34
C TYR A 216 -13.14 -2.36 13.67
N GLU A 217 -14.07 -2.54 14.61
CA GLU A 217 -15.04 -1.52 14.99
C GLU A 217 -14.40 -0.21 15.51
N PRO A 218 -13.54 -0.22 16.54
CA PRO A 218 -12.91 1.00 17.01
C PRO A 218 -12.00 1.62 15.94
N ALA A 219 -11.30 0.80 15.14
CA ALA A 219 -10.46 1.31 14.06
C ALA A 219 -11.30 2.02 12.98
N LEU A 220 -12.45 1.47 12.58
CA LEU A 220 -13.35 2.08 11.60
C LEU A 220 -13.91 3.42 12.11
N LYS A 221 -14.34 3.47 13.37
CA LYS A 221 -14.81 4.71 14.04
C LYS A 221 -13.71 5.78 14.08
N MET A 222 -12.49 5.40 14.49
CA MET A 222 -11.33 6.31 14.51
C MET A 222 -11.02 6.85 13.11
N VAL A 223 -10.98 5.99 12.10
CA VAL A 223 -10.70 6.39 10.71
C VAL A 223 -11.77 7.34 10.19
N ARG A 224 -13.06 7.07 10.41
CA ARG A 224 -14.15 7.97 10.00
C ARG A 224 -13.99 9.35 10.64
N ARG A 225 -13.76 9.40 11.95
CA ARG A 225 -13.66 10.68 12.68
C ARG A 225 -12.39 11.45 12.33
N ARG A 226 -11.25 10.77 12.21
CA ARG A 226 -10.00 11.35 11.69
C ARG A 226 -10.22 11.99 10.32
N ALA A 227 -10.88 11.27 9.41
CA ALA A 227 -11.13 11.73 8.05
C ALA A 227 -12.01 12.99 8.01
N ASP A 228 -13.05 13.03 8.85
CA ASP A 228 -13.91 14.22 9.04
C ASP A 228 -13.11 15.42 9.55
N ILE A 229 -12.29 15.24 10.59
CA ILE A 229 -11.44 16.31 11.13
C ILE A 229 -10.44 16.80 10.06
N MET A 230 -9.83 15.91 9.28
CA MET A 230 -8.91 16.27 8.20
C MET A 230 -9.60 17.09 7.09
N ALA A 231 -10.85 16.75 6.77
CA ALA A 231 -11.68 17.54 5.84
C ALA A 231 -11.93 18.95 6.39
N GLN A 232 -12.29 19.06 7.67
CA GLN A 232 -12.51 20.35 8.35
C GLN A 232 -11.23 21.19 8.42
N CYS A 233 -10.08 20.57 8.71
CA CYS A 233 -8.78 21.25 8.71
C CYS A 233 -8.50 21.91 7.34
N THR A 234 -8.79 21.18 6.26
CA THR A 234 -8.64 21.69 4.89
C THR A 234 -9.59 22.85 4.61
N ALA A 235 -10.86 22.74 5.01
CA ALA A 235 -11.85 23.79 4.83
C ALA A 235 -11.48 25.07 5.61
N ASN A 236 -11.02 24.91 6.84
CA ASN A 236 -10.55 26.01 7.69
C ASN A 236 -9.32 26.68 7.08
N ALA A 237 -8.35 25.91 6.59
CA ALA A 237 -7.18 26.45 5.91
C ALA A 237 -7.54 27.29 4.69
N ARG A 238 -8.47 26.81 3.86
CA ARG A 238 -9.00 27.57 2.71
C ARG A 238 -9.69 28.85 3.14
N SER A 239 -10.54 28.78 4.16
CA SER A 239 -11.27 29.95 4.67
C SER A 239 -10.33 31.03 5.22
N LEU A 240 -9.29 30.63 5.97
CA LEU A 240 -8.35 31.54 6.61
C LEU A 240 -7.37 32.20 5.62
N THR A 241 -6.99 31.50 4.55
CA THR A 241 -5.93 31.95 3.65
C THR A 241 -6.41 32.38 2.27
N GLY A 242 -7.59 31.91 1.83
CA GLY A 242 -8.06 32.07 0.46
C GLY A 242 -7.31 31.23 -0.58
N GLU A 243 -6.33 30.41 -0.16
CA GLU A 243 -5.49 29.61 -1.06
C GLU A 243 -6.12 28.25 -1.40
N THR A 244 -5.66 27.66 -2.51
CA THR A 244 -6.04 26.29 -2.88
C THR A 244 -5.10 25.30 -2.23
N TYR A 245 -5.63 24.23 -1.64
CA TYR A 245 -4.81 23.17 -1.03
C TYR A 245 -4.91 21.87 -1.81
N GLY A 246 -3.86 21.05 -1.68
CA GLY A 246 -3.84 19.70 -2.24
C GLY A 246 -2.45 19.06 -2.16
N MET A 247 -2.21 18.14 -3.08
CA MET A 247 -0.96 17.39 -3.16
C MET A 247 -0.40 17.34 -4.58
N VAL A 248 0.92 17.36 -4.71
CA VAL A 248 1.66 17.31 -5.98
C VAL A 248 2.75 16.26 -5.89
N ALA A 249 2.69 15.23 -6.74
CA ALA A 249 3.76 14.25 -6.87
C ALA A 249 4.91 14.83 -7.70
N LEU A 250 6.13 14.68 -7.21
CA LEU A 250 7.36 15.03 -7.94
C LEU A 250 8.09 13.74 -8.30
N VAL A 251 8.51 13.64 -9.56
CA VAL A 251 9.30 12.51 -10.07
C VAL A 251 10.60 13.04 -10.64
N CYS A 252 11.72 12.50 -10.17
CA CYS A 252 13.07 12.86 -10.62
C CYS A 252 13.83 11.62 -11.09
N GLU A 253 15.10 11.77 -11.45
CA GLU A 253 16.04 10.66 -11.59
C GLU A 253 16.36 10.03 -10.21
N PRO A 254 16.55 8.70 -10.12
CA PRO A 254 16.74 8.02 -8.83
C PRO A 254 17.93 8.50 -7.99
N ASP A 255 19.04 8.84 -8.63
CA ASP A 255 20.26 9.34 -8.01
C ASP A 255 20.10 10.76 -7.42
N ARG A 256 19.03 11.45 -7.78
CA ARG A 256 18.79 12.86 -7.43
C ARG A 256 17.73 13.07 -6.35
N LEU A 257 17.11 11.99 -5.88
CA LEU A 257 16.07 12.07 -4.84
C LEU A 257 16.60 12.70 -3.55
N SER A 258 17.79 12.29 -3.11
CA SER A 258 18.40 12.78 -1.88
C SER A 258 18.69 14.28 -1.96
N ASP A 259 19.26 14.74 -3.09
CA ASP A 259 19.50 16.16 -3.34
C ASP A 259 18.18 16.94 -3.36
N LEU A 260 17.18 16.44 -4.08
CA LEU A 260 15.85 17.07 -4.17
C LEU A 260 15.21 17.24 -2.78
N ILE A 261 15.24 16.20 -1.95
CA ILE A 261 14.70 16.25 -0.58
C ILE A 261 15.46 17.28 0.27
N THR A 262 16.80 17.29 0.18
CA THR A 262 17.64 18.23 0.91
C THR A 262 17.33 19.67 0.50
N THR A 263 17.32 19.96 -0.80
CA THR A 263 17.01 21.29 -1.34
C THR A 263 15.60 21.74 -0.95
N ILE A 264 14.59 20.85 -1.00
CA ILE A 264 13.23 21.19 -0.55
C ILE A 264 13.22 21.55 0.94
N ARG A 265 13.92 20.77 1.79
CA ARG A 265 14.01 21.07 3.21
C ARG A 265 14.71 22.40 3.45
N GLU A 266 15.81 22.68 2.76
CA GLU A 266 16.49 23.97 2.82
C GLU A 266 15.55 25.12 2.45
N PHE A 267 14.78 25.03 1.36
CA PHE A 267 13.83 26.08 1.00
C PHE A 267 12.69 26.27 2.01
N VAL A 268 12.18 25.16 2.57
CA VAL A 268 11.10 25.21 3.57
C VAL A 268 11.63 25.74 4.91
N ASP A 269 12.85 25.36 5.31
CA ASP A 269 13.48 25.72 6.59
C ASP A 269 14.12 27.12 6.55
N HIS A 270 14.68 27.57 5.43
CA HIS A 270 15.22 28.92 5.26
C HIS A 270 14.14 30.01 5.29
N GLY A 271 12.86 29.66 5.07
CA GLY A 271 11.74 30.54 5.39
C GLY A 271 11.55 30.79 6.90
N SER A 272 12.30 30.09 7.76
CA SER A 272 12.09 30.03 9.21
C SER A 272 13.27 30.55 10.05
N GLN A 273 14.49 30.67 9.51
CA GLN A 273 15.67 31.12 10.27
C GLN A 273 16.65 31.93 9.39
N GLY A 274 16.78 33.23 9.67
CA GLY A 274 18.04 33.95 9.45
C GLY A 274 18.25 34.76 8.17
N SER A 275 17.26 35.00 7.30
CA SER A 275 17.41 36.03 6.27
C SER A 275 17.18 37.43 6.87
N ASN A 276 18.17 38.31 6.74
CA ASN A 276 18.08 39.74 7.09
C ASN A 276 17.23 40.51 6.06
N ASP A 277 16.05 39.99 5.72
CA ASP A 277 15.08 40.68 4.88
C ASP A 277 13.95 41.20 5.77
N ASP A 278 13.62 42.49 5.64
CA ASP A 278 12.71 43.21 6.55
C ASP A 278 11.23 42.76 6.42
N SER A 279 10.92 41.81 5.54
CA SER A 279 9.60 41.17 5.42
C SER A 279 9.43 40.02 6.44
N ARG A 280 9.52 40.34 7.73
CA ARG A 280 9.28 39.42 8.86
C ARG A 280 7.79 39.12 9.03
N TYR A 281 7.32 38.06 8.39
CA TYR A 281 6.28 37.20 8.97
C TYR A 281 6.67 35.75 8.70
N GLY A 282 7.07 35.03 9.76
CA GLY A 282 7.28 33.59 9.66
C GLY A 282 6.03 32.95 9.07
N ILE A 283 6.20 32.17 8.00
CA ILE A 283 5.09 31.56 7.28
C ILE A 283 4.33 30.66 8.27
N PRO A 284 3.05 30.95 8.57
CA PRO A 284 2.27 30.13 9.48
C PRO A 284 2.24 28.67 8.99
N PRO A 285 2.23 27.66 9.89
CA PRO A 285 2.23 26.25 9.50
C PRO A 285 1.14 25.88 8.48
N ILE A 286 0.01 26.58 8.52
CA ILE A 286 -1.11 26.39 7.60
C ILE A 286 -0.75 26.73 6.15
N GLN A 287 0.23 27.60 5.95
CA GLN A 287 0.75 28.08 4.68
C GLN A 287 2.08 27.41 4.30
N GLN A 288 2.54 26.40 5.05
CA GLN A 288 3.78 25.70 4.72
C GLN A 288 3.56 24.61 3.66
N VAL A 289 4.64 24.26 2.97
CA VAL A 289 4.72 23.09 2.09
C VAL A 289 5.44 21.98 2.83
N SER A 290 4.92 20.76 2.78
CA SER A 290 5.52 19.59 3.45
C SER A 290 5.83 18.48 2.46
N ILE A 291 6.88 17.71 2.72
CA ILE A 291 7.10 16.42 2.05
C ILE A 291 6.15 15.42 2.70
N ALA A 292 5.04 15.15 2.03
CA ALA A 292 3.98 14.27 2.52
C ALA A 292 4.35 12.79 2.41
N ASN A 293 5.01 12.39 1.32
CA ASN A 293 5.34 11.00 1.06
C ASN A 293 6.70 10.88 0.37
N ILE A 294 7.43 9.83 0.72
CA ILE A 294 8.58 9.31 -0.04
C ILE A 294 8.17 7.92 -0.53
N ASN A 295 7.72 7.83 -1.79
CA ASN A 295 7.03 6.65 -2.33
C ASN A 295 7.96 5.67 -3.05
N SER A 296 9.05 6.16 -3.63
CA SER A 296 10.02 5.32 -4.33
C SER A 296 11.38 5.99 -4.32
N LYS A 297 12.39 5.30 -4.86
CA LYS A 297 13.72 5.85 -5.13
C LYS A 297 13.76 7.12 -5.96
N ASN A 298 12.64 7.54 -6.55
CA ASN A 298 12.59 8.69 -7.45
C ASN A 298 11.26 9.45 -7.42
N GLN A 299 10.42 9.22 -6.40
CA GLN A 299 9.13 9.88 -6.27
C GLN A 299 8.87 10.33 -4.83
N ILE A 300 8.58 11.62 -4.69
CA ILE A 300 7.99 12.20 -3.47
C ILE A 300 6.63 12.82 -3.77
N VAL A 301 5.91 13.16 -2.72
CA VAL A 301 4.68 13.96 -2.80
C VAL A 301 4.83 15.15 -1.89
N LEU A 302 4.54 16.34 -2.41
CA LEU A 302 4.38 17.56 -1.64
C LEU A 302 2.92 17.77 -1.29
N SER A 303 2.65 18.30 -0.10
CA SER A 303 1.31 18.75 0.32
C SER A 303 1.37 20.15 0.90
N GLY A 304 0.25 20.87 0.78
CA GLY A 304 0.12 22.24 1.27
C GLY A 304 -0.68 23.10 0.29
N SER A 305 -0.39 24.40 0.34
CA SER A 305 -0.90 25.37 -0.63
C SER A 305 -0.35 25.13 -2.03
N ILE A 306 -1.23 25.06 -3.03
CA ILE A 306 -0.88 24.80 -4.42
C ILE A 306 -0.06 25.95 -5.00
N GLU A 307 -0.40 27.18 -4.64
CA GLU A 307 0.30 28.39 -5.03
C GLU A 307 1.75 28.36 -4.53
N ARG A 308 1.95 27.92 -3.29
CA ARG A 308 3.28 27.84 -2.67
C ARG A 308 4.09 26.66 -3.17
N ILE A 309 3.46 25.52 -3.44
CA ILE A 309 4.11 24.41 -4.14
C ILE A 309 4.59 24.88 -5.52
N LYS A 310 3.79 25.64 -6.28
CA LYS A 310 4.21 26.20 -7.57
C LYS A 310 5.41 27.14 -7.42
N TYR A 311 5.40 28.01 -6.41
CA TYR A 311 6.55 28.87 -6.13
C TYR A 311 7.82 28.06 -5.83
N LEU A 312 7.72 27.06 -4.94
CA LEU A 312 8.82 26.14 -4.64
C LEU A 312 9.35 25.44 -5.90
N LEU A 313 8.46 25.00 -6.80
CA LEU A 313 8.88 24.36 -8.05
C LEU A 313 9.66 25.30 -8.97
N VAL A 314 9.32 26.60 -9.00
CA VAL A 314 10.12 27.60 -9.73
C VAL A 314 11.50 27.74 -9.11
N GLN A 315 11.59 27.80 -7.78
CA GLN A 315 12.87 27.89 -7.06
C GLN A 315 13.73 26.64 -7.32
N LEU A 316 13.14 25.45 -7.26
CA LEU A 316 13.84 24.20 -7.57
C LEU A 316 14.42 24.23 -8.99
N ARG A 317 13.65 24.65 -10.00
CA ARG A 317 14.13 24.75 -11.38
C ARG A 317 15.27 25.75 -11.54
N GLN A 318 15.22 26.87 -10.82
CA GLN A 318 16.22 27.94 -10.92
C GLN A 318 17.53 27.57 -10.22
N PHE A 319 17.46 26.94 -9.04
CA PHE A 319 18.62 26.79 -8.15
C PHE A 319 19.14 25.36 -8.03
N SER A 320 18.32 24.33 -8.29
CA SER A 320 18.77 22.94 -8.14
C SER A 320 19.46 22.37 -9.38
N GLY A 321 19.37 23.05 -10.53
CA GLY A 321 19.93 22.57 -11.81
C GLY A 321 19.11 21.46 -12.48
N HIS A 322 17.98 21.05 -11.89
CA HIS A 322 17.11 19.98 -12.41
C HIS A 322 15.63 20.37 -12.30
N ASP A 323 14.81 19.82 -13.21
CA ASP A 323 13.37 20.06 -13.27
C ASP A 323 12.61 18.75 -12.98
N PRO A 324 12.23 18.48 -11.72
CA PRO A 324 11.44 17.30 -11.42
C PRO A 324 10.06 17.41 -12.07
N ARG A 325 9.59 16.32 -12.66
CA ARG A 325 8.25 16.25 -13.23
C ARG A 325 7.21 16.34 -12.13
N ALA A 326 6.44 17.42 -12.13
CA ALA A 326 5.34 17.65 -11.18
C ALA A 326 3.98 17.19 -11.73
N VAL A 327 3.20 16.47 -10.92
CA VAL A 327 1.84 16.03 -11.24
C VAL A 327 0.90 16.31 -10.08
N ARG A 328 -0.11 17.16 -10.28
CA ARG A 328 -1.15 17.42 -9.27
C ARG A 328 -1.99 16.17 -9.07
N LEU A 329 -2.13 15.74 -7.82
CA LEU A 329 -2.95 14.60 -7.45
C LEU A 329 -4.42 15.01 -7.33
N ARG A 330 -5.32 14.03 -7.49
CA ARG A 330 -6.78 14.21 -7.27
C ARG A 330 -7.12 14.19 -5.78
N SER A 331 -6.34 14.93 -4.98
CA SER A 331 -6.58 15.14 -3.56
C SER A 331 -6.56 16.63 -3.29
N ASP A 332 -7.67 17.08 -2.73
CA ASP A 332 -7.94 18.49 -2.42
C ASP A 332 -7.53 18.87 -0.99
N SER A 333 -6.95 17.92 -0.25
CA SER A 333 -6.50 18.09 1.12
C SER A 333 -4.98 17.96 1.22
N PRO A 334 -4.31 18.81 2.03
CA PRO A 334 -2.87 18.78 2.22
C PRO A 334 -2.50 17.74 3.27
N PHE A 335 -2.71 16.44 2.99
CA PHE A 335 -2.40 15.38 3.96
C PHE A 335 -0.91 15.32 4.30
N HIS A 336 -0.58 14.80 5.49
CA HIS A 336 0.82 14.67 5.95
C HIS A 336 1.51 16.03 6.01
N SER A 337 0.82 17.01 6.60
CA SER A 337 1.29 18.37 6.81
C SER A 337 0.82 18.90 8.16
N PRO A 338 1.44 20.00 8.67
CA PRO A 338 0.99 20.67 9.89
C PRO A 338 -0.49 21.08 9.91
N VAL A 339 -1.12 21.27 8.75
CA VAL A 339 -2.56 21.57 8.64
C VAL A 339 -3.41 20.47 9.30
N MET A 340 -2.93 19.23 9.30
CA MET A 340 -3.65 18.07 9.86
C MET A 340 -3.49 17.92 11.38
N LYS A 341 -2.82 18.86 12.06
CA LYS A 341 -2.54 18.79 13.50
C LYS A 341 -3.76 18.48 14.38
N PRO A 342 -4.95 19.08 14.16
CA PRO A 342 -6.14 18.71 14.93
C PRO A 342 -6.54 17.24 14.81
N ALA A 343 -6.33 16.62 13.63
CA ALA A 343 -6.60 15.19 13.44
C ALA A 343 -5.58 14.32 14.20
N ALA A 344 -4.32 14.74 14.28
CA ALA A 344 -3.29 14.06 15.06
C ALA A 344 -3.59 14.12 16.57
N ASP A 345 -4.05 15.27 17.06
CA ASP A 345 -4.41 15.44 18.46
C ASP A 345 -5.64 14.60 18.84
N TYR A 346 -6.64 14.51 17.94
CA TYR A 346 -7.75 13.55 18.09
C TYR A 346 -7.24 12.11 18.16
N MET A 347 -6.39 11.69 17.20
CA MET A 347 -5.88 10.31 17.18
C MET A 347 -5.12 9.96 18.45
N ARG A 348 -4.33 10.90 19.01
CA ARG A 348 -3.65 10.71 20.28
C ARG A 348 -4.63 10.38 21.40
N GLN A 349 -5.73 11.12 21.50
CA GLN A 349 -6.75 10.89 22.54
C GLN A 349 -7.52 9.59 22.30
N ALA A 350 -7.93 9.33 21.05
CA ALA A 350 -8.69 8.14 20.70
C ALA A 350 -7.90 6.85 20.97
N LEU A 351 -6.60 6.85 20.69
CA LEU A 351 -5.72 5.71 20.94
C LEU A 351 -5.52 5.38 22.44
N GLU A 352 -5.82 6.31 23.35
CA GLU A 352 -5.84 6.02 24.78
C GLU A 352 -7.14 5.34 25.23
N GLN A 353 -8.21 5.46 24.44
CA GLN A 353 -9.54 4.96 24.80
C GLN A 353 -9.86 3.61 24.18
N VAL A 354 -9.17 3.23 23.11
CA VAL A 354 -9.35 1.93 22.45
C VAL A 354 -8.39 0.90 23.02
N ASP A 355 -8.79 -0.36 23.01
CA ASP A 355 -7.86 -1.43 23.30
C ASP A 355 -6.89 -1.60 22.13
N VAL A 356 -5.60 -1.47 22.45
CA VAL A 356 -4.50 -1.69 21.51
C VAL A 356 -3.82 -2.96 21.97
N HIS A 357 -3.95 -4.00 21.18
CA HIS A 357 -3.32 -5.28 21.41
C HIS A 357 -1.85 -5.19 21.02
N PHE A 358 -0.97 -5.73 21.85
CA PHE A 358 0.44 -5.81 21.53
C PHE A 358 1.03 -7.04 22.20
N SER A 359 1.36 -8.06 21.40
CA SER A 359 2.03 -9.24 21.89
C SER A 359 3.06 -9.73 20.86
N PRO A 360 4.07 -10.50 21.29
CA PRO A 360 5.05 -11.09 20.38
C PRO A 360 4.46 -12.09 19.38
N SER A 361 3.23 -12.56 19.59
CA SER A 361 2.54 -13.49 18.70
C SER A 361 1.79 -12.80 17.56
N LEU A 362 1.64 -11.47 17.61
CA LEU A 362 1.03 -10.72 16.51
C LEU A 362 1.97 -10.62 15.33
N ILE A 363 1.37 -10.52 14.13
CA ILE A 363 2.11 -10.30 12.89
C ILE A 363 2.74 -8.91 12.96
N PRO A 364 4.06 -8.75 12.80
CA PRO A 364 4.69 -7.43 12.80
C PRO A 364 4.02 -6.48 11.81
N CYS A 365 3.72 -5.24 12.24
CA CYS A 365 3.18 -4.19 11.37
C CYS A 365 4.17 -3.05 11.21
N VAL A 366 4.50 -2.68 9.97
CA VAL A 366 5.45 -1.59 9.65
C VAL A 366 4.79 -0.22 9.78
N SER A 367 5.46 0.69 10.48
CA SER A 367 4.99 2.07 10.62
C SER A 367 5.35 2.94 9.41
N ASN A 368 4.42 3.80 9.00
CA ASN A 368 4.63 4.80 7.96
C ASN A 368 5.60 5.90 8.38
N VAL A 369 5.72 6.16 9.69
CA VAL A 369 6.53 7.25 10.24
C VAL A 369 7.97 6.82 10.49
N SER A 370 8.19 5.60 10.99
CA SER A 370 9.54 5.08 11.24
C SER A 370 10.12 4.32 10.04
N GLY A 371 9.28 3.75 9.17
CA GLY A 371 9.70 2.86 8.09
C GLY A 371 9.97 1.42 8.53
N VAL A 372 9.81 1.10 9.83
CA VAL A 372 10.10 -0.21 10.43
C VAL A 372 8.94 -0.66 11.36
N PRO A 373 8.89 -1.93 11.80
CA PRO A 373 7.85 -2.42 12.68
C PRO A 373 7.70 -1.65 13.99
N PHE A 374 6.47 -1.56 14.50
CA PHE A 374 6.22 -1.02 15.83
C PHE A 374 6.93 -1.86 16.91
N GLN A 375 7.50 -1.18 17.91
CA GLN A 375 8.36 -1.82 18.92
C GLN A 375 7.63 -2.11 20.24
N SER A 376 6.58 -1.33 20.56
CA SER A 376 5.75 -1.48 21.75
C SER A 376 4.37 -0.87 21.53
N LYS A 377 3.44 -1.09 22.48
CA LYS A 377 2.12 -0.45 22.50
C LYS A 377 2.23 1.08 22.51
N GLU A 378 3.09 1.64 23.34
CA GLU A 378 3.32 3.09 23.46
C GLU A 378 3.94 3.64 22.18
N ASN A 379 4.90 2.91 21.60
CA ASN A 379 5.50 3.28 20.32
C ASN A 379 4.47 3.31 19.19
N LEU A 380 3.57 2.33 19.13
CA LEU A 380 2.45 2.29 18.18
C LEU A 380 1.54 3.50 18.35
N LYS A 381 1.04 3.75 19.57
CA LYS A 381 0.16 4.89 19.85
C LYS A 381 0.82 6.21 19.45
N HIS A 382 2.09 6.38 19.81
CA HIS A 382 2.85 7.58 19.52
C HIS A 382 3.04 7.81 18.01
N LEU A 383 3.49 6.79 17.27
CA LEU A 383 3.74 6.88 15.83
C LEU A 383 2.44 7.00 15.01
N LEU A 384 1.40 6.24 15.34
CA LEU A 384 0.12 6.29 14.64
C LEU A 384 -0.59 7.64 14.84
N SER A 385 -0.48 8.25 16.02
CA SER A 385 -1.10 9.55 16.29
C SER A 385 -0.55 10.69 15.43
N ARG A 386 0.74 10.68 15.10
CA ARG A 386 1.42 11.70 14.26
C ARG A 386 1.39 11.37 12.77
N GLN A 387 0.91 10.20 12.38
CA GLN A 387 0.95 9.72 11.00
C GLN A 387 0.33 10.69 9.98
N CYS A 388 -0.76 11.39 10.32
CA CYS A 388 -1.43 12.31 9.41
C CYS A 388 -0.74 13.67 9.25
N VAL A 389 0.29 13.97 10.07
CA VAL A 389 1.08 15.22 9.98
C VAL A 389 2.52 15.00 9.52
N GLU A 390 3.03 13.77 9.63
CA GLU A 390 4.41 13.42 9.27
C GLU A 390 4.50 12.70 7.93
N THR A 391 5.70 12.74 7.35
CA THR A 391 6.03 12.10 6.07
C THR A 391 5.80 10.59 6.12
N VAL A 392 5.08 10.07 5.13
CA VAL A 392 4.95 8.63 4.89
C VAL A 392 6.23 8.12 4.22
N ARG A 393 7.01 7.34 4.96
CA ARG A 393 8.29 6.74 4.54
C ARG A 393 8.10 5.40 3.83
N TRP A 394 7.21 5.37 2.84
CA TRP A 394 6.84 4.13 2.13
C TRP A 394 8.04 3.44 1.49
N TRP A 395 8.93 4.20 0.85
CA TRP A 395 10.12 3.63 0.22
C TRP A 395 11.07 2.97 1.23
N ASP A 396 11.26 3.59 2.40
CA ASP A 396 12.06 3.00 3.48
C ASP A 396 11.41 1.69 3.97
N SER A 397 10.09 1.64 4.11
CA SER A 397 9.36 0.41 4.47
C SER A 397 9.60 -0.72 3.46
N ILE A 398 9.50 -0.43 2.16
CA ILE A 398 9.72 -1.44 1.12
C ILE A 398 11.19 -1.90 1.11
N ARG A 399 12.14 -0.98 1.24
CA ARG A 399 13.57 -1.29 1.29
C ARG A 399 13.90 -2.18 2.48
N TYR A 400 13.43 -1.81 3.67
CA TYR A 400 13.62 -2.59 4.89
C TYR A 400 13.11 -4.02 4.71
N LEU A 401 11.89 -4.18 4.20
CA LEU A 401 11.28 -5.50 4.02
C LEU A 401 11.97 -6.33 2.92
N ASP A 402 12.25 -5.76 1.75
CA ASP A 402 12.84 -6.49 0.63
C ASP A 402 14.32 -6.84 0.84
N GLN A 403 15.10 -5.88 1.36
CA GLN A 403 16.57 -5.97 1.44
C GLN A 403 17.05 -6.49 2.79
N GLU A 404 16.44 -6.06 3.90
CA GLU A 404 16.89 -6.45 5.25
C GLU A 404 16.12 -7.66 5.79
N ARG A 405 14.83 -7.77 5.49
CA ARG A 405 13.97 -8.88 5.96
C ARG A 405 13.76 -9.98 4.93
N GLY A 406 14.22 -9.80 3.70
CA GLY A 406 14.17 -10.82 2.65
C GLY A 406 12.74 -11.18 2.21
N VAL A 407 11.77 -10.26 2.34
CA VAL A 407 10.42 -10.44 1.80
C VAL A 407 10.50 -10.53 0.28
N LYS A 408 9.85 -11.54 -0.30
CA LYS A 408 9.80 -11.75 -1.76
C LYS A 408 8.39 -11.95 -2.30
N ARG A 409 7.41 -12.19 -1.43
CA ARG A 409 5.99 -12.31 -1.79
C ARG A 409 5.23 -11.10 -1.23
N TRP A 410 4.45 -10.44 -2.07
CA TRP A 410 3.75 -9.21 -1.70
C TRP A 410 2.30 -9.31 -2.17
N ILE A 411 1.35 -9.20 -1.24
CA ILE A 411 -0.08 -9.33 -1.53
C ILE A 411 -0.77 -8.03 -1.14
N GLY A 412 -1.30 -7.32 -2.13
CA GLY A 412 -2.13 -6.14 -1.90
C GLY A 412 -3.58 -6.51 -1.68
N ILE A 413 -4.21 -6.05 -0.60
CA ILE A 413 -5.64 -6.24 -0.37
C ILE A 413 -6.34 -4.89 -0.32
N GLY A 414 -7.34 -4.70 -1.17
CA GLY A 414 -8.15 -3.48 -1.20
C GLY A 414 -8.46 -3.00 -2.61
N PRO A 415 -9.17 -1.87 -2.73
CA PRO A 415 -9.57 -1.35 -4.03
C PRO A 415 -8.38 -0.82 -4.84
N GLY A 416 -8.39 -1.09 -6.14
CA GLY A 416 -7.41 -0.57 -7.10
C GLY A 416 -6.02 -1.22 -7.04
N LYS A 417 -5.16 -0.85 -8.00
CA LYS A 417 -3.81 -1.45 -8.19
C LYS A 417 -2.66 -0.48 -7.95
N VAL A 418 -2.93 0.68 -7.35
CA VAL A 418 -1.90 1.70 -7.10
C VAL A 418 -0.83 1.17 -6.15
N GLY A 419 -1.22 0.54 -5.04
CA GLY A 419 -0.27 -0.06 -4.08
C GLY A 419 0.62 -1.12 -4.73
N ARG A 420 0.04 -2.03 -5.53
CA ARG A 420 0.79 -3.03 -6.32
C ARG A 420 1.86 -2.37 -7.19
N ASN A 421 1.51 -1.29 -7.89
CA ASN A 421 2.44 -0.60 -8.78
C ASN A 421 3.55 0.13 -8.01
N LEU A 422 3.27 0.63 -6.80
CA LEU A 422 4.30 1.23 -5.94
C LEU A 422 5.29 0.17 -5.45
N VAL A 423 4.80 -0.98 -4.96
CA VAL A 423 5.66 -2.09 -4.52
C VAL A 423 6.47 -2.67 -5.68
N GLY A 424 5.80 -3.02 -6.78
CA GLY A 424 6.40 -3.71 -7.91
C GLY A 424 7.48 -2.94 -8.68
N LYS A 425 7.61 -1.63 -8.45
CA LYS A 425 8.71 -0.81 -9.00
C LYS A 425 10.01 -0.93 -8.21
N GLU A 426 9.91 -1.29 -6.93
CA GLU A 426 11.02 -1.24 -5.99
C GLU A 426 11.60 -2.63 -5.67
N VAL A 427 10.83 -3.69 -5.87
CA VAL A 427 11.21 -5.06 -5.47
C VAL A 427 11.64 -5.93 -6.65
N GLY A 428 12.46 -6.93 -6.37
CA GLY A 428 12.88 -7.93 -7.35
C GLY A 428 11.74 -8.86 -7.79
N LYS A 429 11.93 -9.57 -8.91
CA LYS A 429 10.97 -10.55 -9.41
C LYS A 429 11.29 -11.96 -8.91
N VAL A 430 10.27 -12.71 -8.53
CA VAL A 430 10.34 -14.17 -8.34
C VAL A 430 9.78 -14.90 -9.57
N PRO A 431 10.17 -16.17 -9.83
CA PRO A 431 9.67 -16.94 -10.97
C PRO A 431 8.23 -17.44 -10.73
N ALA A 432 7.29 -16.50 -10.72
CA ALA A 432 5.85 -16.72 -10.59
C ALA A 432 5.09 -15.71 -11.44
N ARG A 433 3.85 -16.04 -11.84
CA ARG A 433 3.00 -15.11 -12.59
C ARG A 433 2.71 -13.91 -11.71
N GLY A 434 3.02 -12.70 -12.18
CA GLY A 434 2.95 -11.47 -11.38
C GLY A 434 4.25 -11.07 -10.68
N GLY A 435 5.31 -11.88 -10.78
CA GLY A 435 6.66 -11.53 -10.35
C GLY A 435 6.84 -11.40 -8.84
N GLY A 436 5.96 -11.99 -8.02
CA GLY A 436 6.04 -11.91 -6.56
C GLY A 436 5.24 -10.77 -5.95
N VAL A 437 4.58 -9.95 -6.77
CA VAL A 437 3.72 -8.86 -6.33
C VAL A 437 2.33 -9.06 -6.91
N TRP A 438 1.33 -9.19 -6.06
CA TRP A 438 -0.07 -9.42 -6.41
C TRP A 438 -0.96 -8.37 -5.76
N ALA A 439 -2.18 -8.24 -6.26
CA ALA A 439 -3.23 -7.48 -5.59
C ALA A 439 -4.58 -8.12 -5.88
N ILE A 440 -5.37 -8.32 -4.82
CA ILE A 440 -6.74 -8.81 -4.88
C ILE A 440 -7.63 -7.59 -4.71
N CYS A 441 -8.16 -7.11 -5.83
CA CYS A 441 -9.10 -5.98 -5.89
C CYS A 441 -10.45 -6.36 -6.52
N ASP A 442 -10.52 -7.53 -7.15
CA ASP A 442 -11.71 -8.11 -7.76
C ASP A 442 -11.79 -9.62 -7.41
N PRO A 443 -13.00 -10.18 -7.17
CA PRO A 443 -13.15 -11.59 -6.80
C PRO A 443 -12.58 -12.58 -7.84
N ARG A 444 -12.54 -12.20 -9.13
CA ARG A 444 -11.98 -13.03 -10.21
C ARG A 444 -10.48 -13.25 -10.09
N GLU A 445 -9.79 -12.44 -9.28
CA GLU A 445 -8.34 -12.53 -9.11
C GLU A 445 -7.93 -13.53 -8.01
N ILE A 446 -8.88 -13.96 -7.17
CA ILE A 446 -8.58 -14.74 -5.95
C ILE A 446 -7.93 -16.08 -6.29
N GLU A 447 -8.58 -16.91 -7.12
CA GLU A 447 -8.11 -18.27 -7.40
C GLU A 447 -6.71 -18.28 -8.02
N GLU A 448 -6.46 -17.41 -9.00
CA GLU A 448 -5.15 -17.29 -9.65
C GLU A 448 -4.08 -16.88 -8.63
N ILE A 449 -4.35 -15.85 -7.83
CA ILE A 449 -3.37 -15.33 -6.86
C ILE A 449 -3.09 -16.34 -5.76
N LEU A 450 -4.11 -17.00 -5.22
CA LEU A 450 -3.93 -18.04 -4.19
C LEU A 450 -3.16 -19.25 -4.74
N SER A 451 -3.40 -19.63 -6.00
CA SER A 451 -2.63 -20.68 -6.67
C SER A 451 -1.14 -20.31 -6.79
N GLU A 452 -0.82 -19.08 -7.21
CA GLU A 452 0.57 -18.63 -7.31
C GLU A 452 1.27 -18.51 -5.93
N LEU A 453 0.53 -18.12 -4.89
CA LEU A 453 1.05 -18.08 -3.53
C LEU A 453 1.36 -19.46 -2.96
N HIS A 454 0.57 -20.47 -3.33
CA HIS A 454 0.80 -21.86 -2.96
C HIS A 454 2.06 -22.41 -3.63
N LYS A 455 2.18 -22.28 -4.96
CA LYS A 455 3.37 -22.73 -5.73
C LYS A 455 4.67 -22.13 -5.20
N THR A 456 4.66 -20.82 -4.91
CA THR A 456 5.82 -20.11 -4.37
C THR A 456 6.10 -20.40 -2.89
N GLY A 457 5.13 -20.95 -2.16
CA GLY A 457 5.27 -21.34 -0.76
C GLY A 457 5.87 -22.73 -0.57
N GLU A 458 5.55 -23.68 -1.46
CA GLU A 458 6.06 -25.05 -1.40
C GLU A 458 7.42 -25.23 -2.09
N GLY A 459 7.94 -24.15 -2.69
CA GLY A 459 9.19 -24.21 -3.43
C GLY A 459 9.10 -24.96 -4.76
N GLU A 460 7.88 -25.19 -5.25
CA GLU A 460 7.60 -25.75 -6.58
C GLU A 460 7.82 -24.70 -7.70
N CYS A 461 8.84 -23.86 -7.56
CA CYS A 461 9.38 -23.13 -8.70
C CYS A 461 10.33 -24.08 -9.43
N ALA A 462 9.78 -24.74 -10.45
CA ALA A 462 10.49 -25.64 -11.37
C ALA A 462 11.76 -25.03 -11.98
#